data_AF-A0A524CE45-F1
#
_entry.id   AF-A0A524CE45-F1
#
_cell.length_a   1.000
_cell.length_b   1.000
_cell.length_c   1.000
_cell.angle_alpha   90.00
_cell.angle_beta   90.00
_cell.angle_gamma   90.00
#
_symmetry.space_group_name_H-M   'P 1'
#
loop_
_entity.id
_entity.type
_entity.pdbx_description
1 polymer ?
#
loop_
_entity_poly.entity_id
_entity_poly.type
_entity_poly.pdbx_seq_one_letter_code
_entity_poly.pdbx_strand_id
1 'polypeptide(L)'
;MGRLSEDLVLNTGFLNLGLKFFDIERILRKIKRRKYKLITNRYPIFNEIIYSTDAFPLFTPRVPAIGDFNILKKALSSARLAEDVLGKKVASRGIGLVSDVLDRAILSQLEQIFKNFTKYVEVAEKSKLYLPCYATKLYYGSILQNKDIIDAVLTYKAPCIRVNESNEYASQIIEDTILLDIPKCQESDNSLDMMVEETQKFISNLENMAGPIDEDKVIEYTKMTNEIKELYNAFFDIFKKGDYLPIAPQSFRLMLSMLNSIFIDLISSPNHVIKNLTKLNNSLQKNLDEGKGYDASNSLRLFLLPSLGGFEYSIGDILAQNDAFLFYFDLYFYRLMEPIETTGDWVRNHAKMALQFNESWSSIDTVVNEWVQCIKNFNVDAVIFSDMSGCDYLVNAKDQFRSELEKSGIPMLSLPFTRLGENLETIESSIKSFLPTLRK
;
A
#
# COMPACT_ATOMS: atom_id res chain seq x y z
N MET A 1 -7.21 -18.88 -20.20
CA MET A 1 -7.26 -17.89 -19.11
C MET A 1 -7.94 -18.53 -17.91
N GLY A 2 -7.25 -18.66 -16.78
CA GLY A 2 -7.89 -19.06 -15.52
C GLY A 2 -8.91 -18.00 -15.08
N ARG A 3 -9.98 -18.41 -14.41
CA ARG A 3 -10.96 -17.48 -13.83
C ARG A 3 -10.34 -16.84 -12.58
N LEU A 4 -10.43 -15.50 -12.49
CA LEU A 4 -10.00 -14.70 -11.33
C LEU A 4 -10.47 -15.31 -9.99
N SER A 5 -11.67 -15.87 -9.98
CA SER A 5 -12.35 -16.42 -8.82
C SER A 5 -11.77 -17.76 -8.40
N GLU A 6 -11.28 -18.58 -9.33
CA GLU A 6 -10.62 -19.83 -8.96
C GLU A 6 -9.28 -19.55 -8.26
N ASP A 7 -8.51 -18.58 -8.76
CA ASP A 7 -7.22 -18.20 -8.17
C ASP A 7 -7.36 -17.49 -6.82
N LEU A 8 -8.32 -16.55 -6.70
CA LEU A 8 -8.44 -15.65 -5.54
C LEU A 8 -9.41 -16.15 -4.47
N VAL A 9 -10.55 -16.75 -4.87
CA VAL A 9 -11.58 -17.18 -3.90
C VAL A 9 -11.17 -18.48 -3.20
N LEU A 10 -10.44 -19.36 -3.88
CA LEU A 10 -9.90 -20.58 -3.25
C LEU A 10 -8.75 -20.29 -2.29
N ASN A 11 -8.22 -19.07 -2.29
CA ASN A 11 -7.24 -18.61 -1.32
C ASN A 11 -7.92 -17.99 -0.09
N THR A 12 -8.20 -18.82 0.91
CA THR A 12 -8.79 -18.38 2.19
C THR A 12 -8.05 -17.22 2.86
N GLY A 13 -6.73 -17.12 2.68
CA GLY A 13 -5.93 -16.02 3.23
C GLY A 13 -6.36 -14.70 2.60
N PHE A 14 -6.30 -14.62 1.27
CA PHE A 14 -6.75 -13.46 0.50
C PHE A 14 -8.22 -13.10 0.79
N LEU A 15 -9.11 -14.11 0.77
CA LEU A 15 -10.55 -13.91 1.02
C LEU A 15 -10.81 -13.27 2.40
N ASN A 16 -10.14 -13.75 3.45
CA ASN A 16 -10.30 -13.21 4.80
C ASN A 16 -9.67 -11.83 4.98
N LEU A 17 -8.59 -11.52 4.26
CA LEU A 17 -8.03 -10.17 4.22
C LEU A 17 -9.03 -9.22 3.54
N GLY A 18 -9.53 -9.57 2.36
CA GLY A 18 -10.52 -8.78 1.62
C GLY A 18 -11.81 -8.55 2.40
N LEU A 19 -12.37 -9.61 3.00
CA LEU A 19 -13.56 -9.52 3.85
C LEU A 19 -13.41 -8.49 4.98
N LYS A 20 -12.22 -8.39 5.58
CA LYS A 20 -11.97 -7.42 6.66
C LYS A 20 -11.66 -6.03 6.11
N PHE A 21 -10.93 -5.95 5.01
CA PHE A 21 -10.65 -4.69 4.31
C PHE A 21 -11.94 -3.95 3.93
N PHE A 22 -12.90 -4.66 3.32
CA PHE A 22 -14.18 -4.08 2.87
C PHE A 22 -15.22 -3.90 3.98
N ASP A 23 -14.97 -4.40 5.19
CA ASP A 23 -15.89 -4.31 6.32
C ASP A 23 -15.55 -3.14 7.27
N ILE A 24 -14.92 -2.11 6.72
CA ILE A 24 -14.41 -0.96 7.48
C ILE A 24 -15.50 -0.28 8.31
N GLU A 25 -16.72 -0.10 7.81
CA GLU A 25 -17.80 0.53 8.58
C GLU A 25 -18.13 -0.22 9.87
N ARG A 26 -18.07 -1.56 9.87
CA ARG A 26 -18.29 -2.37 11.07
C ARG A 26 -17.09 -2.24 12.02
N ILE A 27 -15.87 -2.18 11.48
CA ILE A 27 -14.65 -1.94 12.25
C ILE A 27 -14.74 -0.58 12.96
N LEU A 28 -15.04 0.50 12.24
CA LEU A 28 -15.18 1.85 12.78
C LEU A 28 -16.26 1.92 13.86
N ARG A 29 -17.43 1.29 13.64
CA ARG A 29 -18.47 1.19 14.68
C ARG A 29 -17.99 0.46 15.93
N LYS A 30 -17.20 -0.60 15.78
CA LYS A 30 -16.65 -1.36 16.91
C LYS A 30 -15.62 -0.52 17.69
N ILE A 31 -14.76 0.21 16.99
CA ILE A 31 -13.76 1.12 17.57
C ILE A 31 -14.47 2.21 18.38
N LYS A 32 -15.45 2.90 17.78
CA LYS A 32 -16.24 3.94 18.45
C LYS A 32 -16.98 3.41 19.68
N ARG A 33 -17.57 2.21 19.61
CA ARG A 33 -18.23 1.57 20.77
C ARG A 33 -17.28 1.26 21.91
N ARG A 34 -16.01 0.95 21.60
CA ARG A 34 -14.95 0.72 22.59
C ARG A 34 -14.32 2.01 23.09
N LYS A 35 -14.72 3.16 22.55
CA LYS A 35 -14.18 4.49 22.84
C LYS A 35 -12.70 4.65 22.47
N TYR A 36 -12.22 3.85 21.53
CA TYR A 36 -10.85 3.97 21.03
C TYR A 36 -10.77 5.13 20.04
N LYS A 37 -9.60 5.76 19.98
CA LYS A 37 -9.29 6.89 19.12
C LYS A 37 -8.90 6.44 17.71
N LEU A 38 -9.30 7.20 16.70
CA LEU A 38 -8.94 6.99 15.31
C LEU A 38 -7.92 8.04 14.87
N ILE A 39 -6.68 7.60 14.65
CA ILE A 39 -5.58 8.46 14.21
C ILE A 39 -5.37 8.21 12.72
N THR A 40 -5.63 9.22 11.89
CA THR A 40 -5.32 9.09 10.46
C THR A 40 -3.82 9.20 10.23
N ASN A 41 -3.31 8.32 9.37
CA ASN A 41 -1.89 8.26 9.04
C ASN A 41 -1.68 7.94 7.56
N ARG A 42 -0.71 8.61 6.92
CA ARG A 42 -0.39 8.43 5.50
C ARG A 42 0.55 7.25 5.27
N TYR A 43 1.50 7.06 6.18
CA TYR A 43 2.52 6.01 6.12
C TYR A 43 2.50 5.25 7.44
N PRO A 44 2.86 3.96 7.49
CA PRO A 44 2.79 3.14 8.71
C PRO A 44 3.85 3.49 9.78
N ILE A 45 4.26 4.76 9.90
CA ILE A 45 5.22 5.23 10.91
C ILE A 45 4.54 5.19 12.28
N PHE A 46 5.19 4.54 13.24
CA PHE A 46 4.76 4.42 14.64
C PHE A 46 3.40 3.71 14.84
N ASN A 47 2.97 2.91 13.88
CA ASN A 47 1.77 2.09 14.04
C ASN A 47 1.85 1.20 15.28
N GLU A 48 3.03 0.64 15.58
CA GLU A 48 3.31 -0.21 16.75
C GLU A 48 3.00 0.52 18.05
N ILE A 49 3.43 1.77 18.15
CA ILE A 49 3.22 2.63 19.30
C ILE A 49 1.73 2.99 19.41
N ILE A 50 1.07 3.35 18.29
CA ILE A 50 -0.37 3.63 18.27
C ILE A 50 -1.19 2.42 18.74
N TYR A 51 -0.88 1.22 18.22
CA TYR A 51 -1.56 -0.02 18.57
C TYR A 51 -1.39 -0.42 20.04
N SER A 52 -0.34 0.04 20.72
CA SER A 52 -0.10 -0.24 22.14
C SER A 52 -1.06 0.50 23.10
N THR A 53 -1.82 1.47 22.57
CA THR A 53 -2.75 2.35 23.32
C THR A 53 -4.22 2.08 22.97
N ASP A 54 -5.15 2.86 23.53
CA ASP A 54 -6.57 2.84 23.11
C ASP A 54 -6.80 3.64 21.81
N ALA A 55 -5.89 3.52 20.83
CA ALA A 55 -5.98 4.14 19.52
C ALA A 55 -5.78 3.13 18.38
N PHE A 56 -6.20 3.51 17.18
CA PHE A 56 -6.00 2.76 15.95
C PHE A 56 -5.51 3.67 14.83
N PRO A 57 -4.48 3.25 14.07
CA PRO A 57 -4.15 3.92 12.82
C PRO A 57 -5.27 3.67 11.80
N LEU A 58 -5.55 4.69 11.00
CA LEU A 58 -6.54 4.64 9.92
C LEU A 58 -5.95 5.22 8.64
N PHE A 59 -5.88 4.40 7.59
CA PHE A 59 -5.60 4.88 6.25
C PHE A 59 -6.89 5.42 5.62
N THR A 60 -7.17 6.71 5.80
CA THR A 60 -8.45 7.31 5.40
C THR A 60 -8.84 7.13 3.93
N PRO A 61 -7.92 7.06 2.94
CA PRO A 61 -8.30 6.78 1.55
C PRO A 61 -9.04 5.44 1.35
N ARG A 62 -8.92 4.47 2.26
CA ARG A 62 -9.66 3.20 2.14
C ARG A 62 -11.09 3.26 2.70
N VAL A 63 -11.46 4.33 3.40
CA VAL A 63 -12.84 4.53 3.86
C VAL A 63 -13.70 4.77 2.60
N PRO A 64 -14.95 4.27 2.52
CA PRO A 64 -15.79 4.58 1.37
C PRO A 64 -16.27 6.04 1.39
N ALA A 65 -16.04 6.77 0.28
CA ALA A 65 -16.66 8.08 0.05
C ALA A 65 -18.07 7.93 -0.55
N ILE A 66 -18.24 6.92 -1.41
CA ILE A 66 -19.46 6.57 -2.12
C ILE A 66 -19.57 5.04 -2.25
N GLY A 67 -20.79 4.53 -2.45
CA GLY A 67 -21.06 3.11 -2.65
C GLY A 67 -21.22 2.31 -1.34
N ASP A 68 -21.73 1.09 -1.46
CA ASP A 68 -21.95 0.16 -0.35
C ASP A 68 -21.14 -1.14 -0.58
N PHE A 69 -20.23 -1.45 0.35
CA PHE A 69 -19.44 -2.69 0.36
C PHE A 69 -20.27 -3.95 0.74
N ASN A 70 -21.53 -3.81 1.17
CA ASN A 70 -22.36 -4.89 1.68
C ASN A 70 -22.69 -5.99 0.66
N ILE A 71 -22.77 -5.68 -0.65
CA ILE A 71 -23.02 -6.69 -1.70
C ILE A 71 -21.88 -7.71 -1.75
N LEU A 72 -20.63 -7.23 -1.73
CA LEU A 72 -19.45 -8.09 -1.72
C LEU A 72 -19.35 -8.86 -0.41
N LYS A 73 -19.62 -8.23 0.73
CA LYS A 73 -19.64 -8.91 2.02
C LYS A 73 -20.58 -10.11 1.99
N LYS A 74 -21.79 -9.96 1.42
CA LYS A 74 -22.73 -11.07 1.23
C LYS A 74 -22.11 -12.15 0.32
N ALA A 75 -21.61 -11.78 -0.85
CA ALA A 75 -21.00 -12.71 -1.80
C ALA A 75 -19.80 -13.49 -1.23
N LEU A 76 -18.83 -12.79 -0.62
CA LEU A 76 -17.64 -13.40 -0.01
C LEU A 76 -17.98 -14.20 1.25
N SER A 77 -18.96 -13.77 2.04
CA SER A 77 -19.42 -14.57 3.19
C SER A 77 -20.08 -15.87 2.76
N SER A 78 -20.84 -15.86 1.67
CA SER A 78 -21.42 -17.06 1.07
C SER A 78 -20.35 -17.99 0.49
N ALA A 79 -19.33 -17.43 -0.18
CA ALA A 79 -18.21 -18.22 -0.70
C ALA A 79 -17.41 -18.88 0.43
N ARG A 80 -17.14 -18.15 1.52
CA ARG A 80 -16.50 -18.69 2.72
C ARG A 80 -17.33 -19.80 3.37
N LEU A 81 -18.64 -19.59 3.51
CA LEU A 81 -19.53 -20.58 4.10
C LEU A 81 -19.60 -21.86 3.25
N ALA A 82 -19.57 -21.73 1.92
CA ALA A 82 -19.48 -22.87 1.01
C ALA A 82 -18.16 -23.65 1.18
N GLU A 83 -17.03 -22.96 1.36
CA GLU A 83 -15.75 -23.62 1.65
C GLU A 83 -15.73 -24.31 3.02
N ASP A 84 -16.19 -23.61 4.07
CA ASP A 84 -16.21 -24.12 5.45
C ASP A 84 -17.14 -25.33 5.61
N VAL A 85 -18.25 -25.40 4.86
CA VAL A 85 -19.27 -26.47 4.96
C VAL A 85 -19.02 -27.64 4.00
N LEU A 86 -18.58 -27.38 2.77
CA LEU A 86 -18.50 -28.41 1.72
C LEU A 86 -17.06 -28.89 1.44
N GLY A 87 -16.06 -28.20 1.99
CA GLY A 87 -14.65 -28.48 1.75
C GLY A 87 -14.17 -28.06 0.35
N LYS A 88 -12.86 -27.79 0.22
CA LYS A 88 -12.25 -27.22 -0.99
C LYS A 88 -12.61 -27.92 -2.31
N LYS A 89 -12.74 -29.26 -2.31
CA LYS A 89 -13.03 -30.06 -3.52
C LYS A 89 -14.47 -29.93 -4.04
N VAL A 90 -15.44 -29.67 -3.16
CA VAL A 90 -16.85 -29.50 -3.54
C VAL A 90 -17.13 -28.01 -3.76
N ALA A 91 -16.54 -27.15 -2.93
CA ALA A 91 -16.52 -25.72 -3.14
C ALA A 91 -15.95 -25.37 -4.53
N SER A 92 -14.84 -25.97 -4.97
CA SER A 92 -14.29 -25.70 -6.31
C SER A 92 -15.24 -26.09 -7.46
N ARG A 93 -16.10 -27.12 -7.29
CA ARG A 93 -17.12 -27.49 -8.28
C ARG A 93 -18.34 -26.55 -8.27
N GLY A 94 -18.74 -26.05 -7.10
CA GLY A 94 -19.83 -25.08 -6.96
C GLY A 94 -19.42 -23.64 -7.27
N ILE A 95 -18.16 -23.27 -7.02
CA ILE A 95 -17.57 -21.97 -7.35
C ILE A 95 -17.57 -21.75 -8.86
N GLY A 96 -17.41 -22.80 -9.70
CA GLY A 96 -17.57 -22.66 -11.15
C GLY A 96 -18.93 -22.14 -11.62
N LEU A 97 -19.99 -22.25 -10.80
CA LEU A 97 -21.33 -21.70 -11.08
C LEU A 97 -21.56 -20.29 -10.53
N VAL A 98 -20.74 -19.84 -9.55
CA VAL A 98 -20.86 -18.53 -8.88
C VAL A 98 -19.63 -17.65 -9.13
N SER A 99 -18.64 -18.16 -9.88
CA SER A 99 -17.34 -17.56 -10.21
C SER A 99 -17.50 -16.16 -10.74
N ASP A 100 -18.41 -16.01 -11.70
CA ASP A 100 -18.61 -14.77 -12.42
C ASP A 100 -19.26 -13.71 -11.52
N VAL A 101 -20.05 -14.13 -10.53
CA VAL A 101 -20.62 -13.24 -9.51
C VAL A 101 -19.52 -12.75 -8.57
N LEU A 102 -18.64 -13.64 -8.14
CA LEU A 102 -17.53 -13.31 -7.24
C LEU A 102 -16.48 -12.43 -7.93
N ASP A 103 -16.15 -12.73 -9.19
CA ASP A 103 -15.23 -11.93 -10.01
C ASP A 103 -15.77 -10.52 -10.24
N ARG A 104 -17.02 -10.41 -10.68
CA ARG A 104 -17.69 -9.10 -10.79
C ARG A 104 -17.73 -8.37 -9.46
N ALA A 105 -17.93 -9.08 -8.35
CA ALA A 105 -17.98 -8.44 -7.04
C ALA A 105 -16.60 -7.93 -6.60
N ILE A 106 -15.52 -8.69 -6.77
CA ILE A 106 -14.16 -8.25 -6.43
C ILE A 106 -13.74 -7.07 -7.32
N LEU A 107 -13.91 -7.20 -8.64
CA LEU A 107 -13.59 -6.15 -9.61
C LEU A 107 -14.39 -4.87 -9.33
N SER A 108 -15.70 -4.98 -9.12
CA SER A 108 -16.57 -3.84 -8.79
C SER A 108 -16.12 -3.10 -7.54
N GLN A 109 -15.52 -3.78 -6.56
CA GLN A 109 -15.09 -3.13 -5.33
C GLN A 109 -13.72 -2.47 -5.44
N LEU A 110 -12.81 -3.04 -6.23
CA LEU A 110 -11.57 -2.35 -6.59
C LEU A 110 -11.88 -1.10 -7.42
N GLU A 111 -12.79 -1.19 -8.38
CA GLU A 111 -13.33 -0.02 -9.08
C GLU A 111 -13.96 0.99 -8.11
N GLN A 112 -14.65 0.53 -7.07
CA GLN A 112 -15.23 1.41 -6.05
C GLN A 112 -14.16 2.16 -5.25
N ILE A 113 -13.02 1.52 -4.94
CA ILE A 113 -11.87 2.19 -4.31
C ILE A 113 -11.35 3.31 -5.22
N PHE A 114 -11.15 3.03 -6.51
CA PHE A 114 -10.66 4.05 -7.45
C PHE A 114 -11.67 5.20 -7.64
N LYS A 115 -12.98 4.90 -7.66
CA LYS A 115 -14.04 5.91 -7.64
C LYS A 115 -14.00 6.76 -6.35
N ASN A 116 -13.71 6.15 -5.20
CA ASN A 116 -13.51 6.88 -3.94
C ASN A 116 -12.28 7.78 -4.03
N PHE A 117 -11.16 7.32 -4.60
CA PHE A 117 -9.97 8.15 -4.79
C PHE A 117 -10.25 9.37 -5.67
N THR A 118 -10.94 9.17 -6.80
CA THR A 118 -11.41 10.27 -7.66
C THR A 118 -12.29 11.24 -6.88
N LYS A 119 -13.22 10.73 -6.07
CA LYS A 119 -14.10 11.55 -5.23
C LYS A 119 -13.32 12.38 -4.20
N TYR A 120 -12.31 11.81 -3.56
CA TYR A 120 -11.47 12.55 -2.60
C TYR A 120 -10.68 13.67 -3.28
N VAL A 121 -10.11 13.41 -4.45
CA VAL A 121 -9.43 14.45 -5.23
C VAL A 121 -10.38 15.60 -5.57
N GLU A 122 -11.62 15.32 -5.98
CA GLU A 122 -12.64 16.36 -6.22
C GLU A 122 -13.00 17.15 -4.96
N VAL A 123 -13.06 16.50 -3.81
CA VAL A 123 -13.32 17.14 -2.52
C VAL A 123 -12.19 18.11 -2.18
N ALA A 124 -10.94 17.70 -2.38
CA ALA A 124 -9.78 18.57 -2.20
C ALA A 124 -9.81 19.78 -3.15
N GLU A 125 -10.08 19.57 -4.43
CA GLU A 125 -10.15 20.65 -5.43
C GLU A 125 -11.25 21.68 -5.12
N LYS A 126 -12.38 21.24 -4.57
CA LYS A 126 -13.48 22.12 -4.15
C LYS A 126 -13.15 22.97 -2.92
N SER A 127 -12.15 22.61 -2.12
CA SER A 127 -11.71 23.38 -0.96
C SER A 127 -11.03 24.70 -1.32
N LYS A 128 -10.68 24.90 -2.61
CA LYS A 128 -9.94 26.06 -3.14
C LYS A 128 -8.52 26.24 -2.57
N LEU A 129 -7.99 25.24 -1.87
CA LEU A 129 -6.58 25.18 -1.49
C LEU A 129 -5.74 24.71 -2.67
N TYR A 130 -4.53 25.24 -2.79
CA TYR A 130 -3.60 24.84 -3.83
C TYR A 130 -2.82 23.59 -3.40
N LEU A 131 -3.21 22.44 -3.94
CA LEU A 131 -2.52 21.16 -3.78
C LEU A 131 -2.21 20.59 -5.16
N PRO A 132 -1.00 20.75 -5.72
CA PRO A 132 -0.72 20.37 -7.10
C PRO A 132 -0.56 18.86 -7.30
N CYS A 133 -0.07 18.13 -6.29
CA CYS A 133 0.21 16.70 -6.38
C CYS A 133 -1.04 15.84 -6.09
N TYR A 134 -1.30 14.84 -6.94
CA TYR A 134 -2.43 13.91 -6.80
C TYR A 134 -2.51 13.28 -5.41
N ALA A 135 -1.41 12.71 -4.88
CA ALA A 135 -1.41 12.08 -3.56
C ALA A 135 -1.77 13.05 -2.42
N THR A 136 -1.31 14.30 -2.50
CA THR A 136 -1.67 15.31 -1.50
C THR A 136 -3.15 15.65 -1.56
N LYS A 137 -3.74 15.78 -2.76
CA LYS A 137 -5.18 15.95 -2.96
C LYS A 137 -5.97 14.76 -2.43
N LEU A 138 -5.55 13.54 -2.77
CA LEU A 138 -6.20 12.31 -2.33
C LEU A 138 -6.25 12.22 -0.80
N TYR A 139 -5.11 12.40 -0.14
CA TYR A 139 -5.03 12.28 1.32
C TYR A 139 -5.82 13.40 2.01
N TYR A 140 -5.58 14.66 1.66
CA TYR A 140 -6.31 15.80 2.21
C TYR A 140 -7.83 15.69 1.99
N GLY A 141 -8.25 15.34 0.77
CA GLY A 141 -9.66 15.14 0.43
C GLY A 141 -10.29 13.99 1.21
N SER A 142 -9.54 12.93 1.50
CA SER A 142 -10.01 11.81 2.34
C SER A 142 -10.18 12.22 3.80
N ILE A 143 -9.32 13.08 4.34
CA ILE A 143 -9.49 13.64 5.68
C ILE A 143 -10.71 14.55 5.72
N LEU A 144 -10.81 15.49 4.78
CA LEU A 144 -11.92 16.45 4.74
C LEU A 144 -13.28 15.77 4.63
N GLN A 145 -13.38 14.72 3.80
CA GLN A 145 -14.61 13.95 3.61
C GLN A 145 -14.98 13.10 4.84
N ASN A 146 -13.99 12.66 5.64
CA ASN A 146 -14.19 11.74 6.77
C ASN A 146 -13.89 12.38 8.13
N LYS A 147 -13.85 13.72 8.22
CA LYS A 147 -13.43 14.44 9.44
C LYS A 147 -14.22 14.05 10.70
N ASP A 148 -15.50 13.72 10.57
CA ASP A 148 -16.40 13.44 11.70
C ASP A 148 -16.10 12.09 12.40
N ILE A 149 -15.24 11.26 11.81
CA ILE A 149 -14.81 9.98 12.38
C ILE A 149 -13.33 9.96 12.78
N ILE A 150 -12.58 11.03 12.51
CA ILE A 150 -11.16 11.12 12.80
C ILE A 150 -11.00 11.85 14.13
N ASP A 151 -10.33 11.23 15.10
CA ASP A 151 -10.03 11.87 16.37
C ASP A 151 -8.75 12.71 16.27
N ALA A 152 -7.73 12.23 15.55
CA ALA A 152 -6.48 12.95 15.36
C ALA A 152 -5.82 12.69 14.00
N VAL A 153 -4.93 13.59 13.60
CA VAL A 153 -4.08 13.43 12.40
C VAL A 153 -2.63 13.30 12.84
N LEU A 154 -1.98 12.20 12.43
CA LEU A 154 -0.53 12.11 12.48
C LEU A 154 0.06 12.75 11.22
N THR A 155 0.82 13.82 11.44
CA THR A 155 1.58 14.52 10.41
C THR A 155 3.06 14.42 10.70
N TYR A 156 3.89 14.56 9.67
CA TYR A 156 5.34 14.63 9.83
C TYR A 156 5.90 15.67 8.88
N LYS A 157 7.02 16.28 9.25
CA LYS A 157 7.78 17.11 8.30
C LYS A 157 8.49 16.19 7.31
N ALA A 158 8.16 16.37 6.04
CA ALA A 158 8.74 15.65 4.93
C ALA A 158 9.75 16.51 4.17
N PRO A 159 10.64 15.90 3.35
CA PRO A 159 11.48 16.63 2.41
C PRO A 159 10.64 17.40 1.38
N CYS A 160 9.49 16.85 0.96
CA CYS A 160 8.57 17.46 0.01
C CYS A 160 7.73 18.60 0.64
N ILE A 161 7.87 19.81 0.11
CA ILE A 161 7.11 20.99 0.58
C ILE A 161 5.60 20.82 0.41
N ARG A 162 5.12 20.18 -0.67
CA ARG A 162 3.69 19.96 -0.92
C ARG A 162 3.08 19.00 0.10
N VAL A 163 3.86 18.06 0.63
CA VAL A 163 3.43 17.19 1.73
C VAL A 163 3.26 18.01 3.00
N ASN A 164 4.21 18.89 3.31
CA ASN A 164 4.14 19.76 4.49
C ASN A 164 2.94 20.72 4.42
N GLU A 165 2.71 21.39 3.28
CA GLU A 165 1.52 22.22 3.05
C GLU A 165 0.22 21.43 3.26
N SER A 166 0.16 20.20 2.71
CA SER A 166 -1.03 19.34 2.90
C SER A 166 -1.26 18.92 4.36
N ASN A 167 -0.19 18.78 5.14
CA ASN A 167 -0.25 18.45 6.56
C ASN A 167 -0.74 19.66 7.38
N GLU A 168 -0.27 20.87 7.07
CA GLU A 168 -0.76 22.12 7.67
C GLU A 168 -2.24 22.37 7.37
N TYR A 169 -2.71 22.01 6.17
CA TYR A 169 -4.14 22.09 5.86
C TYR A 169 -4.96 21.04 6.61
N ALA A 170 -4.42 19.83 6.78
CA ALA A 170 -5.09 18.79 7.56
C ALA A 170 -5.26 19.21 9.04
N SER A 171 -4.27 19.90 9.62
CA SER A 171 -4.34 20.41 11.00
C SER A 171 -5.34 21.55 11.20
N GLN A 172 -5.85 22.15 10.12
CA GLN A 172 -6.96 23.13 10.18
C GLN A 172 -8.33 22.44 10.19
N ILE A 173 -8.39 21.17 9.79
CA ILE A 173 -9.64 20.37 9.77
C ILE A 173 -9.82 19.63 11.09
N ILE A 174 -8.74 19.04 11.60
CA ILE A 174 -8.73 18.23 12.82
C ILE A 174 -7.86 18.95 13.85
N GLU A 175 -8.47 19.36 14.96
CA GLU A 175 -7.83 20.14 16.03
C GLU A 175 -6.68 19.37 16.68
N ASP A 176 -6.90 18.09 16.97
CA ASP A 176 -5.88 17.21 17.53
C ASP A 176 -4.92 16.73 16.43
N THR A 177 -3.86 17.50 16.19
CA THR A 177 -2.78 17.11 15.28
C THR A 177 -1.51 16.75 16.05
N ILE A 178 -0.98 15.56 15.77
CA ILE A 178 0.32 15.12 16.26
C ILE A 178 1.32 15.38 15.13
N LEU A 179 2.25 16.31 15.35
CA LEU A 179 3.34 16.59 14.42
C LEU A 179 4.61 15.85 14.86
N LEU A 180 5.18 15.08 13.94
CA LEU A 180 6.50 14.47 14.09
C LEU A 180 7.53 15.24 13.25
N ASP A 181 8.41 15.99 13.89
CA ASP A 181 9.40 16.80 13.18
C ASP A 181 10.66 15.97 12.85
N ILE A 182 10.57 15.14 11.81
CA ILE A 182 11.69 14.27 11.43
C ILE A 182 12.85 15.12 10.86
N PRO A 183 14.07 15.06 11.45
CA PRO A 183 15.20 15.85 10.99
C PRO A 183 15.54 15.62 9.51
N LYS A 184 15.78 16.71 8.77
CA LYS A 184 16.19 16.68 7.35
C LYS A 184 17.69 16.46 7.19
N CYS A 185 18.21 15.38 7.72
CA CYS A 185 19.63 15.03 7.65
C CYS A 185 19.84 13.52 7.59
N GLN A 186 21.06 13.12 7.21
CA GLN A 186 21.48 11.72 7.23
C GLN A 186 21.46 11.16 8.65
N GLU A 187 21.39 9.83 8.76
CA GLU A 187 21.52 9.14 10.03
C GLU A 187 22.90 9.44 10.67
N SER A 188 22.87 10.04 11.85
CA SER A 188 24.03 10.39 12.68
C SER A 188 23.60 10.36 14.15
N ASP A 189 24.54 10.23 15.08
CA ASP A 189 24.18 10.21 16.51
C ASP A 189 23.38 11.46 16.92
N ASN A 190 23.77 12.63 16.42
CA ASN A 190 23.07 13.88 16.71
C ASN A 190 21.65 13.92 16.12
N SER A 191 21.45 13.46 14.88
CA SER A 191 20.11 13.42 14.28
C SER A 191 19.21 12.38 14.92
N LEU A 192 19.79 11.27 15.37
CA LEU A 192 19.08 10.24 16.13
C LEU A 192 18.66 10.75 17.51
N ASP A 193 19.51 11.48 18.22
CA ASP A 193 19.17 12.06 19.53
C ASP A 193 18.03 13.09 19.40
N MET A 194 18.07 13.95 18.38
CA MET A 194 16.95 14.86 18.06
C MET A 194 15.64 14.09 17.79
N MET A 195 15.73 12.98 17.07
CA MET A 195 14.54 12.18 16.79
C MET A 195 14.03 11.39 17.99
N VAL A 196 14.90 10.99 18.91
CA VAL A 196 14.49 10.42 20.20
C VAL A 196 13.64 11.44 20.96
N GLU A 197 14.06 12.71 21.01
CA GLU A 197 13.25 13.78 21.62
C GLU A 197 11.89 13.96 20.93
N GLU A 198 11.86 13.97 19.59
CA GLU A 198 10.59 14.06 18.83
C GLU A 198 9.71 12.83 19.03
N THR A 199 10.30 11.64 19.18
CA THR A 199 9.57 10.40 19.48
C THR A 199 8.99 10.45 20.90
N GLN A 200 9.70 11.01 21.87
CA GLN A 200 9.19 11.22 23.23
C GLN A 200 8.05 12.25 23.27
N LYS A 201 8.12 13.31 22.46
CA LYS A 201 7.00 14.27 22.29
C LYS A 201 5.78 13.57 21.68
N PHE A 202 5.99 12.74 20.65
CA PHE A 202 4.93 11.93 20.05
C PHE A 202 4.28 11.01 21.09
N ILE A 203 5.09 10.28 21.88
CA ILE A 203 4.62 9.41 22.97
C ILE A 203 3.77 10.20 23.96
N SER A 204 4.26 11.34 24.44
CA SER A 204 3.55 12.18 25.41
C SER A 204 2.19 12.66 24.87
N ASN A 205 2.14 13.08 23.61
CA ASN A 205 0.90 13.50 22.94
C ASN A 205 -0.08 12.33 22.80
N LEU A 206 0.42 11.15 22.44
CA LEU A 206 -0.40 9.96 22.30
C LEU A 206 -0.96 9.51 23.65
N GLU A 207 -0.16 9.55 24.73
CA GLU A 207 -0.61 9.18 26.07
C GLU A 207 -1.73 10.08 26.59
N ASN A 208 -1.61 11.39 26.36
CA ASN A 208 -2.64 12.36 26.72
C ASN A 208 -3.98 12.09 26.00
N MET A 209 -3.94 11.55 24.79
CA MET A 209 -5.11 11.34 23.95
C MET A 209 -5.73 9.94 24.07
N ALA A 210 -4.88 8.92 24.16
CA ALA A 210 -5.24 7.51 23.98
C ALA A 210 -4.85 6.60 25.15
N GLY A 211 -4.40 7.18 26.26
CA GLY A 211 -4.02 6.45 27.47
C GLY A 211 -2.57 5.99 27.47
N PRO A 212 -2.09 5.47 28.62
CA PRO A 212 -0.67 5.18 28.85
C PRO A 212 -0.10 4.17 27.86
N ILE A 213 1.17 4.36 27.50
CA ILE A 213 1.91 3.43 26.64
C ILE A 213 2.55 2.35 27.50
N ASP A 214 2.37 1.10 27.06
CA ASP A 214 2.96 -0.08 27.69
C ASP A 214 4.09 -0.61 26.80
N GLU A 215 5.33 -0.50 27.29
CA GLU A 215 6.53 -0.92 26.56
C GLU A 215 6.46 -2.40 26.10
N ASP A 216 5.95 -3.30 26.94
CA ASP A 216 5.84 -4.72 26.59
C ASP A 216 4.90 -4.90 25.38
N LYS A 217 3.82 -4.11 25.32
CA LYS A 217 2.92 -4.10 24.16
C LYS A 217 3.55 -3.45 22.94
N VAL A 218 4.32 -2.38 23.11
CA VAL A 218 5.06 -1.78 21.98
C VAL A 218 5.97 -2.85 21.38
N ILE A 219 6.78 -3.53 22.18
CA ILE A 219 7.68 -4.60 21.73
C ILE A 219 6.90 -5.75 21.10
N GLU A 220 5.75 -6.15 21.64
CA GLU A 220 4.86 -7.15 21.04
C GLU A 220 4.40 -6.72 19.64
N TYR A 221 3.87 -5.51 19.50
CA TYR A 221 3.42 -4.99 18.22
C TYR A 221 4.59 -4.80 17.24
N THR A 222 5.77 -4.40 17.69
CA THR A 222 6.98 -4.33 16.86
C THR A 222 7.35 -5.70 16.31
N LYS A 223 7.33 -6.76 17.12
CA LYS A 223 7.56 -8.13 16.65
C LYS A 223 6.52 -8.56 15.62
N MET A 224 5.25 -8.23 15.86
CA MET A 224 4.17 -8.52 14.93
C MET A 224 4.32 -7.79 13.59
N THR A 225 4.66 -6.50 13.61
CA THR A 225 4.91 -5.75 12.37
C THR A 225 6.13 -6.30 11.64
N ASN A 226 7.20 -6.66 12.33
CA ASN A 226 8.36 -7.30 11.69
C ASN A 226 7.99 -8.64 11.03
N GLU A 227 7.19 -9.48 11.70
CA GLU A 227 6.64 -10.71 11.09
C GLU A 227 5.79 -10.40 9.85
N ILE A 228 4.96 -9.34 9.89
CA ILE A 228 4.19 -8.89 8.73
C ILE A 228 5.14 -8.48 7.59
N LYS A 229 6.21 -7.71 7.86
CA LYS A 229 7.21 -7.31 6.86
C LYS A 229 7.86 -8.53 6.22
N GLU A 230 8.26 -9.52 7.01
CA GLU A 230 8.79 -10.80 6.52
C GLU A 230 7.79 -11.55 5.64
N LEU A 231 6.52 -11.59 6.04
CA LEU A 231 5.46 -12.22 5.25
C LEU A 231 5.20 -11.49 3.92
N TYR A 232 5.30 -10.15 3.88
CA TYR A 232 5.25 -9.40 2.61
C TYR A 232 6.49 -9.68 1.74
N ASN A 233 7.69 -9.76 2.33
CA ASN A 233 8.91 -10.15 1.60
C ASN A 233 8.75 -11.55 0.98
N ALA A 234 8.29 -12.53 1.77
CA ALA A 234 8.00 -13.87 1.29
C ALA A 234 6.93 -13.88 0.19
N PHE A 235 5.90 -13.05 0.31
CA PHE A 235 4.89 -12.87 -0.73
C PHE A 235 5.55 -12.40 -2.04
N PHE A 236 6.38 -11.36 -2.02
CA PHE A 236 7.03 -10.87 -3.24
C PHE A 236 8.04 -11.87 -3.82
N ASP A 237 8.79 -12.57 -2.98
CA ASP A 237 9.81 -13.52 -3.43
C ASP A 237 9.24 -14.69 -4.25
N ILE A 238 7.99 -15.10 -3.97
CA ILE A 238 7.23 -16.07 -4.77
C ILE A 238 7.10 -15.62 -6.24
N PHE A 239 6.98 -14.31 -6.49
CA PHE A 239 6.76 -13.78 -7.85
C PHE A 239 8.04 -13.26 -8.52
N LYS A 240 9.09 -12.93 -7.76
CA LYS A 240 10.34 -12.36 -8.31
C LYS A 240 11.17 -13.35 -9.12
N LYS A 241 11.13 -14.65 -8.79
CA LYS A 241 12.17 -15.63 -9.21
C LYS A 241 11.68 -16.78 -10.09
N GLY A 242 10.40 -16.80 -10.44
CA GLY A 242 9.79 -17.93 -11.16
C GLY A 242 9.41 -17.60 -12.60
N ASP A 243 9.69 -18.53 -13.51
CA ASP A 243 9.06 -18.61 -14.84
C ASP A 243 7.67 -19.27 -14.77
N TYR A 244 7.23 -19.59 -13.57
CA TYR A 244 5.91 -20.11 -13.28
C TYR A 244 5.35 -19.34 -12.09
N LEU A 245 4.13 -18.83 -12.24
CA LEU A 245 3.45 -18.07 -11.19
C LEU A 245 2.31 -18.88 -10.59
N PRO A 246 2.06 -18.75 -9.28
CA PRO A 246 1.03 -19.52 -8.59
C PRO A 246 -0.41 -19.08 -8.92
N ILE A 247 -0.57 -17.96 -9.64
CA ILE A 247 -1.82 -17.33 -10.04
C ILE A 247 -1.62 -16.53 -11.33
N ALA A 248 -2.71 -16.20 -12.03
CA ALA A 248 -2.64 -15.38 -13.24
C ALA A 248 -2.20 -13.91 -12.95
N PRO A 249 -1.57 -13.21 -13.92
CA PRO A 249 -1.15 -11.80 -13.79
C PRO A 249 -2.27 -10.88 -13.30
N GLN A 250 -3.47 -11.07 -13.84
CA GLN A 250 -4.65 -10.29 -13.47
C GLN A 250 -4.97 -10.45 -11.98
N SER A 251 -4.97 -11.69 -11.48
CA SER A 251 -5.22 -12.02 -10.07
C SER A 251 -4.15 -11.41 -9.16
N PHE A 252 -2.87 -11.49 -9.56
CA PHE A 252 -1.75 -10.89 -8.83
C PHE A 252 -1.91 -9.38 -8.68
N ARG A 253 -2.27 -8.66 -9.74
CA ARG A 253 -2.49 -7.21 -9.70
C ARG A 253 -3.52 -6.80 -8.66
N LEU A 254 -4.70 -7.46 -8.66
CA LEU A 254 -5.77 -7.14 -7.72
C LEU A 254 -5.33 -7.40 -6.28
N MET A 255 -4.60 -8.49 -6.08
CA MET A 255 -4.04 -8.85 -4.78
C MET A 255 -3.05 -7.80 -4.29
N LEU A 256 -2.13 -7.38 -5.16
CA LEU A 256 -1.12 -6.37 -4.84
C LEU A 256 -1.75 -5.03 -4.46
N SER A 257 -2.79 -4.57 -5.19
CA SER A 257 -3.49 -3.30 -4.86
C SER A 257 -4.04 -3.31 -3.43
N MET A 258 -4.68 -4.41 -3.05
CA MET A 258 -5.30 -4.55 -1.73
C MET A 258 -4.23 -4.69 -0.64
N LEU A 259 -3.20 -5.52 -0.87
CA LEU A 259 -2.12 -5.73 0.09
C LEU A 259 -1.34 -4.44 0.36
N ASN A 260 -1.11 -3.59 -0.65
CA ASN A 260 -0.45 -2.30 -0.46
C ASN A 260 -1.25 -1.40 0.50
N SER A 261 -2.58 -1.34 0.33
CA SER A 261 -3.45 -0.56 1.21
C SER A 261 -3.57 -1.15 2.61
N ILE A 262 -3.57 -2.49 2.73
CA ILE A 262 -3.61 -3.19 4.04
C ILE A 262 -2.36 -2.86 4.86
N PHE A 263 -1.19 -2.73 4.25
CA PHE A 263 0.06 -2.52 4.99
C PHE A 263 0.08 -1.19 5.78
N ILE A 264 -0.59 -0.14 5.27
CA ILE A 264 -0.55 1.19 5.87
C ILE A 264 -1.17 1.23 7.26
N ASP A 265 -2.28 0.52 7.48
CA ASP A 265 -2.98 0.54 8.77
C ASP A 265 -3.33 -0.84 9.32
N LEU A 266 -2.80 -1.91 8.70
CA LEU A 266 -2.98 -3.30 9.10
C LEU A 266 -4.45 -3.69 9.31
N ILE A 267 -5.38 -3.03 8.62
CA ILE A 267 -6.84 -3.21 8.72
C ILE A 267 -7.33 -3.28 10.18
N SER A 268 -6.70 -2.43 11.02
CA SER A 268 -6.96 -2.30 12.45
C SER A 268 -6.74 -3.59 13.26
N SER A 269 -5.91 -4.53 12.77
CA SER A 269 -5.69 -5.82 13.42
C SER A 269 -4.46 -6.59 12.87
N PRO A 270 -3.27 -6.33 13.43
CA PRO A 270 -2.02 -7.00 13.03
C PRO A 270 -2.12 -8.53 13.08
N ASN A 271 -2.71 -9.09 14.15
CA ASN A 271 -2.94 -10.54 14.31
C ASN A 271 -3.75 -11.17 13.16
N HIS A 272 -4.75 -10.44 12.64
CA HIS A 272 -5.54 -10.93 11.51
C HIS A 272 -4.73 -10.90 10.21
N VAL A 273 -3.87 -9.90 10.05
CA VAL A 273 -2.96 -9.80 8.90
C VAL A 273 -1.97 -10.95 8.91
N ILE A 274 -1.23 -11.17 10.01
CA ILE A 274 -0.27 -12.28 10.17
C ILE A 274 -0.90 -13.63 9.80
N LYS A 275 -2.02 -13.96 10.45
CA LYS A 275 -2.71 -15.25 10.25
C LYS A 275 -3.09 -15.48 8.79
N ASN A 276 -3.63 -14.47 8.12
CA ASN A 276 -4.19 -14.65 6.78
C ASN A 276 -3.15 -14.43 5.67
N LEU A 277 -2.12 -13.63 5.91
CA LEU A 277 -0.98 -13.49 5.00
C LEU A 277 -0.11 -14.75 5.03
N THR A 278 0.09 -15.36 6.20
CA THR A 278 0.71 -16.70 6.31
C THR A 278 -0.04 -17.74 5.50
N LYS A 279 -1.38 -17.79 5.63
CA LYS A 279 -2.22 -18.69 4.82
C LYS A 279 -2.12 -18.42 3.33
N LEU A 280 -2.07 -17.15 2.94
CA LEU A 280 -1.90 -16.72 1.55
C LEU A 280 -0.59 -17.24 0.99
N ASN A 281 0.54 -16.94 1.66
CA ASN A 281 1.88 -17.39 1.24
C ASN A 281 1.97 -18.91 1.14
N ASN A 282 1.51 -19.64 2.16
CA ASN A 282 1.51 -21.12 2.14
C ASN A 282 0.69 -21.69 0.99
N SER A 283 -0.45 -21.06 0.65
CA SER A 283 -1.28 -21.50 -0.46
C SER A 283 -0.64 -21.20 -1.82
N LEU A 284 0.02 -20.05 -1.97
CA LEU A 284 0.73 -19.69 -3.20
C LEU A 284 1.96 -20.58 -3.40
N GLN A 285 2.74 -20.82 -2.35
CA GLN A 285 3.87 -21.75 -2.41
C GLN A 285 3.41 -23.15 -2.79
N LYS A 286 2.34 -23.65 -2.17
CA LYS A 286 1.76 -24.95 -2.52
C LYS A 286 1.33 -25.02 -4.00
N ASN A 287 0.77 -23.94 -4.53
CA ASN A 287 0.41 -23.89 -5.95
C ASN A 287 1.65 -24.04 -6.83
N LEU A 288 2.77 -23.38 -6.50
CA LEU A 288 4.05 -23.58 -7.19
C LEU A 288 4.53 -25.03 -7.10
N ASP A 289 4.55 -25.62 -5.90
CA ASP A 289 5.04 -26.98 -5.67
C ASP A 289 4.21 -28.03 -6.43
N GLU A 290 2.91 -27.78 -6.60
CA GLU A 290 1.98 -28.67 -7.33
C GLU A 290 1.91 -28.35 -8.84
N GLY A 291 2.67 -27.38 -9.35
CA GLY A 291 2.62 -26.95 -10.75
C GLY A 291 1.24 -26.42 -11.16
N LYS A 292 0.57 -25.71 -10.25
CA LYS A 292 -0.73 -25.07 -10.46
C LYS A 292 -0.57 -23.56 -10.57
N GLY A 293 -1.04 -22.98 -11.66
CA GLY A 293 -0.87 -21.57 -11.93
C GLY A 293 -0.66 -21.28 -13.41
N TYR A 294 0.21 -20.33 -13.69
CA TYR A 294 0.41 -19.73 -15.00
C TYR A 294 1.89 -19.81 -15.41
N ASP A 295 2.13 -20.36 -16.60
CA ASP A 295 3.47 -20.34 -17.23
C ASP A 295 3.79 -18.91 -17.67
N ALA A 296 4.78 -18.33 -17.01
CA ALA A 296 5.24 -16.96 -17.15
C ALA A 296 6.61 -16.88 -17.84
N SER A 297 7.11 -17.98 -18.41
CA SER A 297 8.44 -18.05 -19.04
C SER A 297 8.67 -17.02 -20.16
N ASN A 298 7.60 -16.60 -20.84
CA ASN A 298 7.65 -15.61 -21.92
C ASN A 298 7.08 -14.24 -21.52
N SER A 299 6.75 -14.07 -20.25
CA SER A 299 6.10 -12.86 -19.78
C SER A 299 7.11 -11.82 -19.31
N LEU A 300 6.83 -10.55 -19.61
CA LEU A 300 7.67 -9.44 -19.19
C LEU A 300 7.35 -9.05 -17.74
N ARG A 301 8.36 -8.79 -16.93
CA ARG A 301 8.27 -8.32 -15.54
C ARG A 301 8.58 -6.83 -15.52
N LEU A 302 7.59 -6.00 -15.23
CA LEU A 302 7.76 -4.55 -15.17
C LEU A 302 7.60 -4.06 -13.73
N PHE A 303 8.32 -3.01 -13.39
CA PHE A 303 8.14 -2.30 -12.12
C PHE A 303 7.58 -0.90 -12.37
N LEU A 304 6.54 -0.50 -11.64
CA LEU A 304 6.00 0.87 -11.66
C LEU A 304 6.54 1.70 -10.49
N LEU A 305 7.16 2.84 -10.80
CA LEU A 305 7.72 3.78 -9.82
C LEU A 305 7.50 5.24 -10.24
N PRO A 306 7.29 6.16 -9.28
CA PRO A 306 6.69 5.88 -7.97
C PRO A 306 5.20 5.49 -8.11
N SER A 307 4.65 4.76 -7.14
CA SER A 307 3.23 4.37 -7.10
C SER A 307 2.40 5.11 -6.04
N LEU A 308 3.00 5.53 -4.91
CA LEU A 308 2.33 6.20 -3.80
C LEU A 308 1.89 7.63 -4.14
N GLY A 309 2.55 8.26 -5.12
CA GLY A 309 2.10 9.56 -5.62
C GLY A 309 0.84 9.50 -6.50
N GLY A 310 0.48 8.29 -6.94
CA GLY A 310 -0.63 8.00 -7.85
C GLY A 310 -0.14 7.52 -9.21
N PHE A 311 -0.92 6.62 -9.83
CA PHE A 311 -0.71 6.14 -11.18
C PHE A 311 -2.05 5.67 -11.75
N GLU A 312 -2.12 5.48 -13.06
CA GLU A 312 -3.32 4.97 -13.71
C GLU A 312 -3.47 3.45 -13.49
N TYR A 313 -4.52 3.06 -12.75
CA TYR A 313 -4.70 1.67 -12.32
C TYR A 313 -4.92 0.68 -13.48
N SER A 314 -5.43 1.16 -14.61
CA SER A 314 -5.64 0.35 -15.82
C SER A 314 -4.33 -0.07 -16.50
N ILE A 315 -3.18 0.52 -16.15
CA ILE A 315 -1.86 0.07 -16.64
C ILE A 315 -1.69 -1.43 -16.42
N GLY A 316 -2.05 -1.93 -15.24
CA GLY A 316 -1.91 -3.36 -14.95
C GLY A 316 -2.87 -4.24 -15.77
N ASP A 317 -4.06 -3.74 -16.14
CA ASP A 317 -4.98 -4.46 -17.02
C ASP A 317 -4.43 -4.54 -18.45
N ILE A 318 -3.89 -3.43 -18.96
CA ILE A 318 -3.26 -3.34 -20.28
C ILE A 318 -2.06 -4.29 -20.34
N LEU A 319 -1.21 -4.31 -19.30
CA LEU A 319 -0.06 -5.21 -19.24
C LEU A 319 -0.47 -6.68 -19.17
N ALA A 320 -1.45 -7.03 -18.34
CA ALA A 320 -1.92 -8.42 -18.22
C ALA A 320 -2.48 -8.96 -19.54
N GLN A 321 -3.12 -8.12 -20.35
CA GLN A 321 -3.60 -8.48 -21.70
C GLN A 321 -2.47 -8.72 -22.71
N ASN A 322 -1.25 -8.29 -22.41
CA ASN A 322 -0.08 -8.41 -23.27
C ASN A 322 0.99 -9.33 -22.65
N ASP A 323 0.60 -10.30 -21.82
CA ASP A 323 1.49 -11.25 -21.13
C ASP A 323 2.63 -10.54 -20.38
N ALA A 324 2.29 -9.53 -19.59
CA ALA A 324 3.22 -8.78 -18.76
C ALA A 324 2.72 -8.60 -17.32
N PHE A 325 3.65 -8.52 -16.39
CA PHE A 325 3.47 -8.39 -14.95
C PHE A 325 3.86 -7.00 -14.48
N LEU A 326 3.10 -6.47 -13.53
CA LEU A 326 3.40 -5.18 -12.91
C LEU A 326 3.62 -5.35 -11.42
N PHE A 327 4.84 -5.07 -10.98
CA PHE A 327 5.16 -4.84 -9.58
C PHE A 327 5.04 -3.35 -9.28
N TYR A 328 4.57 -3.03 -8.09
CA TYR A 328 4.69 -1.71 -7.48
C TYR A 328 4.58 -1.87 -5.97
N PHE A 329 5.57 -1.38 -5.25
CA PHE A 329 5.56 -1.40 -3.79
C PHE A 329 6.57 -0.41 -3.24
N ASP A 330 6.16 0.85 -3.22
CA ASP A 330 6.99 1.99 -2.82
C ASP A 330 7.54 1.87 -1.40
N LEU A 331 6.90 1.06 -0.55
CA LEU A 331 7.29 0.85 0.83
C LEU A 331 8.72 0.27 0.97
N TYR A 332 9.25 -0.40 -0.06
CA TYR A 332 10.66 -0.79 -0.08
C TYR A 332 11.60 0.42 -0.15
N PHE A 333 11.37 1.35 -1.09
CA PHE A 333 12.27 2.50 -1.24
C PHE A 333 12.10 3.53 -0.12
N TYR A 334 10.96 3.51 0.56
CA TYR A 334 10.77 4.27 1.80
C TYR A 334 11.43 3.61 3.02
N ARG A 335 12.13 2.47 2.84
CA ARG A 335 12.76 1.68 3.91
C ARG A 335 11.79 1.23 5.02
N LEU A 336 10.48 1.29 4.75
CA LEU A 336 9.42 0.88 5.69
C LEU A 336 9.30 -0.65 5.83
N MET A 337 9.97 -1.39 4.95
CA MET A 337 10.08 -2.85 4.99
C MET A 337 11.24 -3.36 5.85
N GLU A 338 12.12 -2.47 6.32
CA GLU A 338 13.22 -2.85 7.21
C GLU A 338 12.69 -3.19 8.62
N PRO A 339 13.18 -4.26 9.25
CA PRO A 339 12.74 -4.64 10.59
C PRO A 339 13.21 -3.60 11.63
N ILE A 340 12.38 -3.38 12.64
CA ILE A 340 12.72 -2.53 13.79
C ILE A 340 13.37 -3.41 14.86
N GLU A 341 14.48 -2.98 15.46
CA GLU A 341 15.12 -3.71 16.55
C GLU A 341 14.16 -3.86 17.76
N THR A 342 14.05 -5.07 18.32
CA THR A 342 13.11 -5.40 19.41
C THR A 342 13.79 -5.57 20.77
N THR A 343 15.09 -5.27 20.82
CA THR A 343 15.94 -5.33 22.02
C THR A 343 16.57 -3.96 22.26
N GLY A 344 16.89 -3.65 23.51
CA GLY A 344 17.49 -2.37 23.87
C GLY A 344 16.44 -1.26 24.04
N ASP A 345 16.84 -0.02 23.79
CA ASP A 345 15.97 1.15 23.91
C ASP A 345 14.96 1.21 22.77
N TRP A 346 13.71 0.83 23.05
CA TRP A 346 12.65 0.78 22.05
C TRP A 346 12.33 2.17 21.47
N VAL A 347 12.48 3.26 22.23
CA VAL A 347 12.24 4.62 21.74
C VAL A 347 13.30 4.95 20.69
N ARG A 348 14.57 4.67 20.98
CA ARG A 348 15.68 4.87 20.04
C ARG A 348 15.53 4.01 18.78
N ASN A 349 15.05 2.77 18.92
CA ASN A 349 14.82 1.88 17.77
C ASN A 349 13.73 2.42 16.82
N HIS A 350 12.64 2.96 17.38
CA HIS A 350 11.58 3.58 16.57
C HIS A 350 12.03 4.92 15.97
N ALA A 351 12.79 5.73 16.72
CA ALA A 351 13.39 6.96 16.22
C ALA A 351 14.29 6.69 14.99
N LYS A 352 15.13 5.65 15.06
CA LYS A 352 15.96 5.20 13.94
C LYS A 352 15.14 4.83 12.70
N MET A 353 14.05 4.08 12.87
CA MET A 353 13.14 3.75 11.76
C MET A 353 12.54 5.00 11.10
N ALA A 354 12.09 5.98 11.89
CA ALA A 354 11.55 7.24 11.36
C ALA A 354 12.62 8.07 10.61
N LEU A 355 13.85 8.08 11.12
CA LEU A 355 15.00 8.69 10.45
C LEU A 355 15.28 8.06 9.09
N GLN A 356 15.36 6.73 9.05
CA GLN A 356 15.65 5.98 7.84
C GLN A 356 14.57 6.17 6.78
N PHE A 357 13.31 6.23 7.21
CA PHE A 357 12.19 6.60 6.34
C PHE A 357 12.39 7.98 5.71
N ASN A 358 12.82 8.99 6.48
CA ASN A 358 13.00 10.35 5.96
C ASN A 358 14.26 10.49 5.10
N GLU A 359 15.33 9.80 5.49
CA GLU A 359 16.60 9.77 4.75
C GLU A 359 16.42 9.21 3.34
N SER A 360 15.62 8.15 3.17
CA SER A 360 15.46 7.43 1.90
C SER A 360 14.88 8.29 0.76
N TRP A 361 14.34 9.46 1.09
CA TRP A 361 13.84 10.44 0.12
C TRP A 361 14.25 11.88 0.43
N SER A 362 15.32 12.04 1.19
CA SER A 362 15.88 13.34 1.57
C SER A 362 16.48 14.11 0.39
N SER A 363 16.96 13.40 -0.63
CA SER A 363 17.60 13.98 -1.82
C SER A 363 17.30 13.18 -3.09
N ILE A 364 17.41 13.82 -4.25
CA ILE A 364 17.19 13.16 -5.54
C ILE A 364 18.15 11.97 -5.71
N ASP A 365 19.44 12.15 -5.37
CA ASP A 365 20.43 11.09 -5.43
C ASP A 365 20.01 9.88 -4.58
N THR A 366 19.55 10.13 -3.36
CA THR A 366 19.09 9.06 -2.47
C THR A 366 17.89 8.32 -3.09
N VAL A 367 16.86 9.04 -3.55
CA VAL A 367 15.67 8.40 -4.14
C VAL A 367 16.01 7.57 -5.36
N VAL A 368 16.84 8.11 -6.25
CA VAL A 368 17.27 7.37 -7.45
C VAL A 368 18.03 6.11 -7.05
N ASN A 369 18.94 6.20 -6.07
CA ASN A 369 19.66 5.04 -5.56
C ASN A 369 18.72 3.97 -4.99
N GLU A 370 17.75 4.38 -4.16
CA GLU A 370 16.74 3.47 -3.59
C GLU A 370 15.89 2.80 -4.68
N TRP A 371 15.47 3.54 -5.70
CA TRP A 371 14.74 2.98 -6.84
C TRP A 371 15.57 1.98 -7.64
N VAL A 372 16.84 2.30 -7.93
CA VAL A 372 17.75 1.42 -8.66
C VAL A 372 18.02 0.13 -7.87
N GLN A 373 18.22 0.23 -6.55
CA GLN A 373 18.38 -0.95 -5.70
C GLN A 373 17.12 -1.81 -5.68
N CYS A 374 15.95 -1.20 -5.55
CA CYS A 374 14.67 -1.89 -5.60
C CYS A 374 14.49 -2.65 -6.93
N ILE A 375 14.75 -2.01 -8.06
CA ILE A 375 14.66 -2.62 -9.39
C ILE A 375 15.58 -3.83 -9.54
N LYS A 376 16.84 -3.70 -9.11
CA LYS A 376 17.81 -4.80 -9.15
C LYS A 376 17.34 -5.99 -8.31
N ASN A 377 16.72 -5.74 -7.15
CA ASN A 377 16.20 -6.79 -6.28
C ASN A 377 15.00 -7.54 -6.86
N PHE A 378 14.24 -6.93 -7.77
CA PHE A 378 13.05 -7.54 -8.38
C PHE A 378 13.31 -8.20 -9.74
N ASN A 379 14.53 -8.11 -10.28
CA ASN A 379 14.92 -8.71 -11.57
C ASN A 379 13.90 -8.42 -12.69
N VAL A 380 13.61 -7.13 -12.90
CA VAL A 380 12.61 -6.68 -13.86
C VAL A 380 13.20 -6.43 -15.24
N ASP A 381 12.40 -6.67 -16.27
CA ASP A 381 12.76 -6.48 -17.68
C ASP A 381 12.65 -5.01 -18.10
N ALA A 382 11.77 -4.24 -17.45
CA ALA A 382 11.60 -2.81 -17.72
C ALA A 382 10.94 -2.06 -16.56
N VAL A 383 10.94 -0.74 -16.66
CA VAL A 383 10.32 0.16 -15.70
C VAL A 383 9.23 0.98 -16.37
N ILE A 384 8.08 1.14 -15.70
CA ILE A 384 7.09 2.16 -16.00
C ILE A 384 7.27 3.29 -14.98
N PHE A 385 7.67 4.46 -15.47
CA PHE A 385 7.79 5.64 -14.65
C PHE A 385 6.47 6.42 -14.65
N SER A 386 5.88 6.63 -13.47
CA SER A 386 4.71 7.51 -13.34
C SER A 386 5.17 8.98 -13.26
N ASP A 387 5.03 9.68 -14.37
CA ASP A 387 5.45 11.08 -14.53
C ASP A 387 4.35 12.01 -14.01
N MET A 388 4.36 12.20 -12.70
CA MET A 388 3.27 12.87 -12.00
C MET A 388 3.34 14.40 -12.13
N SER A 389 2.25 14.98 -12.60
CA SER A 389 2.04 16.42 -12.63
C SER A 389 2.08 17.03 -11.22
N GLY A 390 2.73 18.20 -11.10
CA GLY A 390 2.77 18.95 -9.85
C GLY A 390 3.78 18.45 -8.81
N CYS A 391 4.76 17.63 -9.23
CA CYS A 391 5.84 17.15 -8.38
C CYS A 391 7.22 17.55 -8.94
N ASP A 392 7.71 18.74 -8.59
CA ASP A 392 9.01 19.26 -9.05
C ASP A 392 10.17 18.32 -8.68
N TYR A 393 10.04 17.64 -7.54
CA TYR A 393 11.02 16.67 -7.05
C TYR A 393 11.22 15.49 -8.02
N LEU A 394 10.12 14.96 -8.56
CA LEU A 394 10.18 13.78 -9.44
C LEU A 394 10.62 14.12 -10.85
N VAL A 395 10.34 15.33 -11.32
CA VAL A 395 10.79 15.80 -12.64
C VAL A 395 12.30 15.69 -12.74
N ASN A 396 13.03 16.18 -11.74
CA ASN A 396 14.49 16.12 -11.72
C ASN A 396 15.00 14.69 -11.46
N ALA A 397 14.35 13.92 -10.59
CA ALA A 397 14.74 12.54 -10.31
C ALA A 397 14.60 11.61 -11.52
N LYS A 398 13.61 11.85 -12.39
CA LYS A 398 13.33 11.03 -13.58
C LYS A 398 14.52 10.96 -14.55
N ASP A 399 15.16 12.08 -14.84
CA ASP A 399 16.23 12.12 -15.83
C ASP A 399 17.48 11.40 -15.33
N GLN A 400 17.86 11.64 -14.07
CA GLN A 400 18.95 10.92 -13.42
C GLN A 400 18.66 9.42 -13.32
N PHE A 401 17.43 9.06 -12.94
CA PHE A 401 17.01 7.66 -12.88
C PHE A 401 17.09 6.97 -14.23
N ARG A 402 16.63 7.62 -15.31
CA ARG A 402 16.76 7.11 -16.68
C ARG A 402 18.22 6.79 -17.00
N SER A 403 19.15 7.70 -16.71
CA SER A 403 20.57 7.49 -16.96
C SER A 403 21.15 6.30 -16.18
N GLU A 404 20.73 6.07 -14.93
CA GLU A 404 21.17 4.90 -14.16
C GLU A 404 20.59 3.57 -14.68
N LEU A 405 19.35 3.59 -15.16
CA LEU A 405 18.72 2.42 -15.79
C LEU A 405 19.36 2.08 -17.14
N GLU A 406 19.69 3.08 -17.95
CA GLU A 406 20.41 2.89 -19.22
C GLU A 406 21.77 2.22 -19.00
N LYS A 407 22.52 2.63 -17.96
CA LYS A 407 23.78 1.97 -17.56
C LYS A 407 23.58 0.50 -17.16
N SER A 408 22.41 0.19 -16.62
CA SER A 408 22.04 -1.17 -16.19
C SER A 408 21.36 -1.98 -17.31
N GLY A 409 21.16 -1.39 -18.49
CA GLY A 409 20.48 -2.03 -19.61
C GLY A 409 18.98 -2.24 -19.42
N ILE A 410 18.34 -1.54 -18.47
CA ILE A 410 16.92 -1.69 -18.14
C ILE A 410 16.12 -0.57 -18.84
N PRO A 411 15.25 -0.86 -19.81
CA PRO A 411 14.47 0.16 -20.50
C PRO A 411 13.40 0.79 -19.57
N MET A 412 13.10 2.07 -19.81
CA MET A 412 12.09 2.81 -19.05
C MET A 412 11.06 3.47 -19.97
N LEU A 413 9.78 3.27 -19.69
CA LEU A 413 8.66 3.98 -20.30
C LEU A 413 8.11 5.01 -19.31
N SER A 414 8.11 6.29 -19.69
CA SER A 414 7.52 7.36 -18.88
C SER A 414 6.07 7.60 -19.30
N LEU A 415 5.13 7.51 -18.35
CA LEU A 415 3.71 7.74 -18.60
C LEU A 415 3.23 8.96 -17.79
N PRO A 416 2.64 9.99 -18.43
CA PRO A 416 2.13 11.16 -17.72
C PRO A 416 0.98 10.77 -16.80
N PHE A 417 0.96 11.32 -15.59
CA PHE A 417 -0.11 11.11 -14.63
C PHE A 417 -0.53 12.43 -13.97
N THR A 418 -1.82 12.76 -14.09
CA THR A 418 -2.42 13.91 -13.40
C THR A 418 -3.57 13.46 -12.51
N ARG A 419 -4.43 12.60 -13.07
CA ARG A 419 -5.63 12.08 -12.42
C ARG A 419 -5.99 10.71 -13.00
N LEU A 420 -6.65 9.89 -12.19
CA LEU A 420 -7.24 8.63 -12.64
C LEU A 420 -8.26 8.85 -13.77
N GLY A 421 -8.17 8.03 -14.81
CA GLY A 421 -9.07 8.05 -15.97
C GLY A 421 -8.71 9.07 -17.04
N GLU A 422 -7.64 9.85 -16.87
CA GLU A 422 -7.15 10.77 -17.90
C GLU A 422 -6.11 10.09 -18.80
N ASN A 423 -6.07 10.47 -20.08
CA ASN A 423 -5.09 10.00 -21.07
C ASN A 423 -5.03 8.47 -21.27
N LEU A 424 -6.11 7.73 -21.00
CA LEU A 424 -6.15 6.27 -21.09
C LEU A 424 -5.72 5.74 -22.47
N GLU A 425 -6.22 6.34 -23.56
CA GLU A 425 -5.86 5.93 -24.92
C GLU A 425 -4.37 6.13 -25.22
N THR A 426 -3.79 7.23 -24.73
CA THR A 426 -2.35 7.52 -24.86
C THR A 426 -1.53 6.51 -24.07
N ILE A 427 -1.92 6.25 -22.81
CA ILE A 427 -1.26 5.26 -21.95
C ILE A 427 -1.28 3.88 -22.59
N GLU A 428 -2.45 3.44 -23.08
CA GLU A 428 -2.61 2.15 -23.76
C GLU A 428 -1.74 2.05 -25.01
N SER A 429 -1.75 3.08 -25.86
CA SER A 429 -0.93 3.14 -27.08
C SER A 429 0.56 3.08 -26.77
N SER A 430 1.03 3.84 -25.77
CA SER A 430 2.43 3.85 -25.34
C SER A 430 2.88 2.48 -24.82
N ILE A 431 2.08 1.81 -23.99
CA ILE A 431 2.40 0.46 -23.49
C ILE A 431 2.44 -0.54 -24.64
N LYS A 432 1.43 -0.55 -25.53
CA LYS A 432 1.37 -1.46 -26.68
C LYS A 432 2.52 -1.25 -27.66
N SER A 433 3.03 -0.03 -27.78
CA SER A 433 4.22 0.24 -28.59
C SER A 433 5.53 -0.14 -27.89
N PHE A 434 5.58 -0.10 -26.55
CA PHE A 434 6.78 -0.36 -25.77
C PHE A 434 7.05 -1.86 -25.60
N LEU A 435 6.04 -2.66 -25.22
CA LEU A 435 6.27 -4.09 -24.91
C LEU A 435 6.93 -4.89 -26.05
N PRO A 436 6.59 -4.71 -27.34
CA PRO A 436 7.25 -5.43 -28.43
C PRO A 436 8.75 -5.13 -28.57
N THR A 437 9.23 -3.99 -28.06
CA THR A 437 10.67 -3.65 -28.13
C THR A 437 11.49 -4.44 -27.11
N LEU A 438 10.86 -4.94 -26.05
CA LEU A 438 11.48 -5.70 -24.96
C LEU A 438 11.62 -7.19 -25.27
N ARG A 439 10.89 -7.71 -26.26
CA ARG A 439 10.89 -9.14 -26.65
C ARG A 439 11.88 -9.46 -27.76
N LYS A 440 12.74 -8.51 -28.13
CA LYS A 440 13.78 -8.68 -29.15
C LYS A 440 15.05 -9.20 -28.50
#